data_AF-A0A9D1V649-F1
#
_entry.id   AF-A0A9D1V649-F1
#
_cell.length_a   1.000
_cell.length_b   1.000
_cell.length_c   1.000
_cell.angle_alpha   90.00
_cell.angle_beta   90.00
_cell.angle_gamma   90.00
#
_symmetry.space_group_name_H-M   'P 1'
#
loop_
_entity.id
_entity.type
_entity.pdbx_description
1 polymer ?
#
loop_
_entity_poly.entity_id
_entity_poly.type
_entity_poly.pdbx_seq_one_letter_code
_entity_poly.pdbx_strand_id
1 'polypeptide(L)'
;MAERIKFLREKLELTQAEIARRLGISRAGVNAWEMGLSVPSTQYVVELAKIFGVSTDYLLGMGKTAMVSVEGLSEKQVAAVVNVIECFRTGN
;
A
#
# COMPACT_ATOMS: atom_id res chain seq x y z
N MET A 1 -9.60 -5.56 -3.26
CA MET A 1 -8.76 -4.40 -3.60
C MET A 1 -9.41 -3.07 -3.20
N ALA A 2 -10.68 -2.83 -3.55
CA ALA A 2 -11.44 -1.62 -3.19
C ALA A 2 -11.25 -1.19 -1.71
N GLU A 3 -11.55 -2.09 -0.77
CA GLU A 3 -11.34 -1.87 0.68
C GLU A 3 -9.90 -1.48 1.03
N ARG A 4 -8.89 -2.08 0.37
CA ARG A 4 -7.47 -1.77 0.63
C ARG A 4 -7.09 -0.39 0.09
N ILE A 5 -7.58 0.00 -1.08
CA ILE A 5 -7.35 1.35 -1.63
C ILE A 5 -7.90 2.40 -0.67
N LYS A 6 -9.16 2.23 -0.23
CA LYS A 6 -9.82 3.14 0.71
C LYS A 6 -9.08 3.20 2.04
N PHE A 7 -8.78 2.04 2.62
CA PHE A 7 -8.06 1.93 3.89
C PHE A 7 -6.68 2.61 3.85
N LEU A 8 -5.87 2.33 2.83
CA LEU A 8 -4.53 2.93 2.69
C LEU A 8 -4.61 4.44 2.47
N ARG A 9 -5.56 4.90 1.65
CA ARG A 9 -5.82 6.33 1.42
C ARG A 9 -6.15 7.04 2.74
N GLU A 10 -7.06 6.48 3.54
CA GLU A 10 -7.48 7.05 4.82
C GLU A 10 -6.37 7.02 5.86
N LYS A 11 -5.59 5.92 5.91
CA LYS A 11 -4.41 5.80 6.78
C LYS A 11 -3.35 6.88 6.52
N LEU A 12 -3.22 7.32 5.28
CA LEU A 12 -2.31 8.39 4.86
C LEU A 12 -2.96 9.78 4.85
N GLU A 13 -4.20 9.90 5.34
CA GLU A 13 -4.97 11.15 5.38
C GLU A 13 -5.15 11.81 4.00
N LEU A 14 -5.15 11.02 2.92
CA LEU A 14 -5.31 11.50 1.56
C LEU A 14 -6.81 11.56 1.18
N THR A 15 -7.18 12.57 0.40
CA THR A 15 -8.52 12.65 -0.20
C THR A 15 -8.58 11.90 -1.53
N GLN A 16 -9.77 11.50 -1.98
CA GLN A 16 -9.94 10.92 -3.32
C GLN A 16 -9.46 11.89 -4.42
N ALA A 17 -9.60 13.21 -4.19
CA ALA A 17 -9.14 14.24 -5.11
C ALA A 17 -7.60 14.37 -5.15
N GLU A 18 -6.93 14.16 -4.02
CA GLU A 18 -5.46 14.12 -3.94
C GLU A 18 -4.88 12.94 -4.74
N ILE A 19 -5.44 11.74 -4.55
CA ILE A 19 -5.07 10.55 -5.35
C ILE A 19 -5.32 10.80 -6.84
N ALA A 20 -6.50 11.32 -7.19
CA ALA A 20 -6.88 11.59 -8.57
C ALA A 20 -5.92 12.58 -9.24
N ARG A 21 -5.53 13.65 -8.55
CA ARG A 21 -4.56 14.64 -9.03
C ARG A 21 -3.17 14.03 -9.24
N ARG A 22 -2.69 13.18 -8.32
CA ARG A 22 -1.39 12.50 -8.46
C ARG A 22 -1.35 11.53 -9.64
N LEU A 23 -2.48 10.90 -9.94
CA LEU A 23 -2.61 9.91 -11.02
C LEU A 23 -3.06 10.51 -12.35
N GLY A 24 -3.42 11.80 -12.39
CA GLY A 24 -3.91 12.46 -13.62
C GLY A 24 -5.29 11.95 -14.08
N ILE A 25 -6.15 11.53 -13.15
CA ILE A 25 -7.50 11.00 -13.45
C ILE A 25 -8.60 11.81 -12.74
N SER A 26 -9.87 11.44 -12.97
CA SER A 26 -11.00 12.05 -12.27
C SER A 26 -11.18 11.51 -10.86
N ARG A 27 -11.69 12.34 -9.94
CA ARG A 27 -12.12 11.92 -8.59
C ARG A 27 -13.14 10.79 -8.65
N ALA A 28 -14.03 10.83 -9.64
CA ALA A 28 -15.05 9.81 -9.87
C ALA A 28 -14.42 8.43 -10.20
N GLY A 29 -13.29 8.40 -10.91
CA GLY A 29 -12.54 7.16 -11.16
C GLY A 29 -12.02 6.54 -9.87
N VAL A 30 -11.40 7.33 -9.00
CA VAL A 30 -10.93 6.86 -7.68
C VAL A 30 -12.10 6.37 -6.82
N ASN A 31 -13.21 7.11 -6.81
CA ASN A 31 -14.43 6.70 -6.10
C ASN A 31 -14.97 5.36 -6.63
N ALA A 32 -15.01 5.17 -7.95
CA ALA A 32 -15.45 3.92 -8.56
C ALA A 32 -14.56 2.73 -8.17
N TRP A 33 -13.24 2.94 -8.01
CA TRP A 33 -12.33 1.91 -7.51
C TRP A 33 -12.59 1.58 -6.03
N GLU A 34 -12.79 2.58 -5.18
CA GLU A 34 -13.07 2.39 -3.74
C GLU A 34 -14.45 1.78 -3.47
N MET A 35 -15.42 1.99 -4.36
CA MET A 35 -16.75 1.37 -4.31
C MET A 35 -16.79 -0.02 -4.99
N GLY A 36 -15.69 -0.46 -5.60
CA GLY A 36 -15.64 -1.74 -6.33
C GLY A 36 -16.45 -1.74 -7.64
N LEU A 37 -16.86 -0.58 -8.14
CA LEU A 37 -17.61 -0.42 -9.39
C LEU A 37 -16.73 -0.59 -10.64
N SER A 38 -15.43 -0.35 -10.50
CA SER A 38 -14.44 -0.58 -11.55
C SER A 38 -13.08 -0.96 -10.95
N VAL A 39 -12.16 -1.39 -11.80
CA VAL A 39 -10.83 -1.87 -11.39
C VAL A 39 -9.76 -0.99 -12.04
N PRO A 40 -8.74 -0.50 -11.30
CA PRO A 40 -7.60 0.19 -11.89
C PRO A 40 -6.86 -0.74 -12.85
N SER A 41 -6.37 -0.18 -13.97
CA SER A 41 -5.46 -0.90 -14.86
C SER A 41 -4.13 -1.19 -14.16
N THR A 42 -3.33 -2.10 -14.71
CA THR A 42 -2.02 -2.48 -14.16
C THR A 42 -1.11 -1.27 -13.89
N GLN A 43 -1.12 -0.27 -14.78
CA GLN A 43 -0.37 0.96 -14.59
C GLN A 43 -0.77 1.69 -13.29
N TYR A 44 -2.08 1.85 -13.06
CA TYR A 44 -2.57 2.50 -11.84
C TYR A 44 -2.37 1.65 -10.59
N VAL A 45 -2.40 0.32 -10.70
CA VAL A 45 -2.06 -0.58 -9.58
C VAL A 45 -0.62 -0.34 -9.12
N VAL A 46 0.33 -0.22 -10.06
CA VAL A 46 1.74 0.08 -9.76
C VAL A 46 1.89 1.46 -9.12
N GLU A 47 1.23 2.49 -9.66
CA GLU A 47 1.33 3.84 -9.10
C GLU A 47 0.67 3.96 -7.72
N LEU A 48 -0.48 3.31 -7.50
CA LEU A 48 -1.12 3.24 -6.18
C LEU A 48 -0.22 2.51 -5.17
N ALA A 49 0.43 1.42 -5.57
CA ALA A 49 1.37 0.69 -4.72
C ALA A 49 2.53 1.60 -4.27
N LYS A 50 3.09 2.42 -5.17
CA LYS A 50 4.11 3.42 -4.84
C LYS A 50 3.58 4.50 -3.91
N ILE A 51 2.42 5.10 -4.22
CA ILE A 51 1.80 6.15 -3.40
C ILE A 51 1.54 5.66 -1.97
N PHE A 52 1.09 4.41 -1.83
CA PHE A 52 0.75 3.83 -0.54
C PHE A 52 1.92 3.15 0.18
N GLY A 53 3.09 3.01 -0.47
CA GLY A 53 4.25 2.33 0.10
C GLY A 53 4.01 0.83 0.38
N VAL A 54 3.26 0.15 -0.50
CA VAL A 54 2.94 -1.28 -0.38
C VAL A 54 3.29 -2.04 -1.67
N SER A 55 3.33 -3.37 -1.63
CA SER A 55 3.44 -4.16 -2.85
C SER A 55 2.12 -4.20 -3.63
N THR A 56 2.22 -4.43 -4.93
CA THR A 56 1.04 -4.72 -5.77
C THR A 56 0.31 -5.96 -5.30
N ASP A 57 1.01 -6.99 -4.81
CA ASP A 57 0.40 -8.19 -4.24
C ASP A 57 -0.47 -7.89 -3.02
N TYR A 58 -0.02 -6.99 -2.14
CA TYR A 58 -0.84 -6.55 -1.01
C TYR A 58 -2.11 -5.85 -1.52
N LEU A 59 -1.96 -4.91 -2.46
CA LEU A 59 -3.07 -4.14 -3.00
C LEU A 59 -4.13 -5.03 -3.70
N LEU A 60 -3.66 -6.00 -4.50
CA LEU A 60 -4.48 -7.00 -5.18
C LEU A 60 -5.06 -8.05 -4.21
N GLY A 61 -4.58 -8.11 -2.96
CA GLY A 61 -5.02 -9.08 -1.96
C GLY A 61 -4.44 -10.47 -2.15
N MET A 62 -3.35 -10.59 -2.92
CA MET A 62 -2.58 -11.80 -3.12
C MET A 62 -1.59 -12.06 -1.97
N GLY A 63 -1.21 -11.01 -1.22
CA GLY A 63 -0.36 -11.13 -0.03
C GLY A 63 -1.16 -11.28 1.27
N LYS A 64 -0.99 -12.40 1.98
CA LYS A 64 -1.28 -12.53 3.43
C LYS A 64 -0.10 -12.06 4.30
N THR A 65 0.88 -11.39 3.71
CA THR A 65 2.15 -11.09 4.38
C THR A 65 2.20 -9.60 4.71
N ALA A 66 2.29 -9.28 6.01
CA ALA A 66 2.61 -7.94 6.45
C ALA A 66 4.05 -7.60 6.04
N MET A 67 4.27 -6.39 5.50
CA MET A 67 5.60 -5.89 5.18
C MET A 67 5.96 -4.71 6.07
N VAL A 68 7.24 -4.58 6.40
CA VAL A 68 7.81 -3.43 7.11
C VAL A 68 8.65 -2.65 6.11
N SER A 69 8.29 -1.40 5.84
CA SER A 69 9.13 -0.53 5.02
C SER A 69 10.42 -0.22 5.78
N VAL A 70 11.55 -0.33 5.07
CA VAL A 70 12.89 -0.02 5.58
C VAL A 70 13.47 1.25 4.94
N GLU A 71 12.64 2.01 4.24
CA GLU A 71 13.05 3.25 3.60
C GLU A 71 13.59 4.25 4.62
N GLY A 72 14.77 4.83 4.33
CA GLY A 72 15.45 5.77 5.23
C GLY A 72 16.21 5.13 6.40
N LEU A 73 16.22 3.80 6.53
CA LEU A 73 17.01 3.10 7.56
C LEU A 73 18.43 2.81 7.07
N SER A 74 19.40 2.90 7.98
CA SER A 74 20.75 2.38 7.78
C SER A 74 20.77 0.85 7.87
N GLU A 75 21.80 0.23 7.29
CA GLU A 75 22.01 -1.23 7.33
C GLU A 75 21.95 -1.80 8.77
N LYS A 76 22.52 -1.06 9.75
CA LYS A 76 22.48 -1.45 11.16
C LYS A 76 21.06 -1.45 11.74
N GLN A 77 20.24 -0.47 11.36
CA GLN A 77 18.85 -0.38 11.83
C GLN A 77 17.97 -1.46 11.20
N VAL A 78 18.20 -1.77 9.91
CA VAL A 78 17.51 -2.88 9.23
C VAL A 78 17.86 -4.21 9.92
N ALA A 79 19.15 -4.44 10.21
CA ALA A 79 19.57 -5.64 10.93
C ALA A 79 18.90 -5.77 12.31
N ALA A 80 18.73 -4.67 13.04
CA ALA A 80 18.03 -4.69 14.33
C ALA A 80 16.56 -5.11 14.19
N VAL A 81 15.84 -4.58 13.18
CA VAL A 81 14.44 -4.95 12.91
C VAL A 81 14.33 -6.44 12.55
N VAL A 82 15.24 -6.94 11.71
CA VAL A 82 15.30 -8.36 11.34
C VAL A 82 15.50 -9.24 12.57
N ASN A 83 16.42 -8.87 13.47
CA ASN A 83 16.66 -9.63 14.70
C ASN A 83 15.43 -9.71 15.61
N VAL A 84 14.66 -8.62 15.72
CA VAL A 84 13.40 -8.60 16.48
C VAL A 84 12.39 -9.57 15.86
N ILE A 85 12.25 -9.57 14.53
CA ILE A 85 11.36 -10.49 13.82
C ILE A 85 11.77 -11.94 14.05
N GLU A 86 13.06 -12.25 13.93
CA GLU A 86 13.57 -13.61 14.18
C GLU A 86 13.37 -14.04 15.63
N CYS A 87 13.58 -13.15 16.61
CA CYS A 87 13.34 -13.42 18.02
C CYS A 87 11.89 -13.89 18.28
N PHE A 88 10.91 -13.27 17.61
CA PHE A 88 9.50 -13.68 17.71
C PHE A 88 9.19 -15.00 16.98
N ARG A 89 9.99 -15.37 15.96
CA ARG A 89 9.84 -16.64 15.23
C ARG A 89 10.40 -17.83 16.01
N THR A 90 11.52 -17.64 16.70
CA THR A 90 12.19 -18.68 17.47
C THR A 90 11.65 -18.85 18.90
N GLY A 91 10.82 -17.91 19.36
CA GLY A 91 10.22 -17.91 20.70
C GLY A 91 8.85 -18.60 20.82
N ASN A 92 8.37 -19.26 19.75
CA ASN A 92 7.13 -20.05 19.71
C ASN A 92 7.42 -21.51 19.37
#